data_AF-A0A8J5HPT6-F1
#
_entry.id   AF-A0A8J5HPT6-F1
#
_cell.length_a   1.000
_cell.length_b   1.000
_cell.length_c   1.000
_cell.angle_alpha   90.00
_cell.angle_beta   90.00
_cell.angle_gamma   90.00
#
_symmetry.space_group_name_H-M   'P 1'
#
loop_
_entity.id
_entity.type
_entity.pdbx_description
1 polymer ?
#
loop_
_entity_poly.entity_id
_entity_poly.type
_entity_poly.pdbx_seq_one_letter_code
_entity_poly.pdbx_strand_id
1 'polypeptide(L)'
;MNKRTPDNQHLTSLTWVHLSSSSYPDQLHALIIALRAETEATKVTELASQFRQVLGLLEEAFVECGKAKGFFGGDAVGYLDITLGSGLGWIMAVEKGKSVKLLDAEELPRLAG
;
A
#
# COMPACT_ATOMS: atom_id res chain seq x y z
N MET A 1 8.78 40.63 -10.13
CA MET A 1 8.63 39.35 -10.86
C MET A 1 8.77 38.22 -9.85
N ASN A 2 7.68 37.83 -9.18
CA ASN A 2 7.72 36.76 -8.19
C ASN A 2 7.52 35.43 -8.93
N LYS A 3 8.54 34.57 -8.96
CA LYS A 3 8.41 33.22 -9.51
C LYS A 3 7.55 32.42 -8.54
N ARG A 4 6.24 32.40 -8.82
CA ARG A 4 5.26 31.57 -8.13
C ARG A 4 5.69 30.12 -8.39
N THR A 5 6.33 29.48 -7.41
CA THR A 5 6.52 28.03 -7.38
C THR A 5 5.14 27.38 -7.47
N PRO A 6 4.92 26.40 -8.37
CA PRO A 6 3.63 25.72 -8.42
C PRO A 6 3.44 24.95 -7.11
N ASP A 7 2.26 25.15 -6.51
CA ASP A 7 1.81 24.40 -5.36
C ASP A 7 1.59 22.94 -5.77
N ASN A 8 2.44 22.05 -5.26
CA ASN A 8 2.40 20.62 -5.58
C ASN A 8 1.22 19.88 -4.94
N GLN A 9 0.32 20.56 -4.22
CA GLN A 9 -0.89 19.95 -3.64
C GLN A 9 -1.85 19.33 -4.67
N HIS A 10 -1.81 19.76 -5.93
CA HIS A 10 -2.68 19.19 -6.97
C HIS A 10 -2.09 17.97 -7.69
N LEU A 11 -0.78 17.75 -7.61
CA LEU A 11 -0.11 16.57 -8.18
C LEU A 11 -0.14 15.37 -7.22
N THR A 12 -0.38 15.61 -5.93
CA THR A 12 -0.55 14.57 -4.90
C THR A 12 -1.97 14.00 -4.86
N SER A 13 -3.02 14.80 -5.11
CA SER A 13 -4.40 14.29 -4.93
C SER A 13 -4.81 13.21 -5.94
N LEU A 14 -4.47 13.34 -7.22
CA LEU A 14 -4.84 12.36 -8.25
C LEU A 14 -4.01 11.07 -8.17
N THR A 15 -2.74 11.18 -7.80
CA THR A 15 -1.86 10.03 -7.61
C THR A 15 -2.27 9.22 -6.38
N TRP A 16 -2.60 9.87 -5.26
CA TRP A 16 -3.14 9.19 -4.08
C TRP A 16 -4.54 8.60 -4.31
N VAL A 17 -5.41 9.27 -5.07
CA VAL A 17 -6.70 8.70 -5.46
C VAL A 17 -6.49 7.43 -6.30
N HIS A 18 -5.64 7.46 -7.33
CA HIS A 18 -5.39 6.28 -8.15
C HIS A 18 -4.76 5.12 -7.36
N LEU A 19 -3.78 5.42 -6.50
CA LEU A 19 -3.12 4.43 -5.64
C LEU A 19 -4.14 3.74 -4.72
N SER A 20 -5.02 4.53 -4.10
CA SER A 20 -6.00 4.05 -3.12
C SER A 20 -7.24 3.40 -3.74
N SER A 21 -7.67 3.85 -4.92
CA SER A 21 -8.90 3.40 -5.56
C SER A 21 -8.69 2.26 -6.55
N SER A 22 -7.48 2.09 -7.08
CA SER A 22 -7.18 1.08 -8.12
C SER A 22 -5.94 0.27 -7.79
N SER A 23 -4.75 0.90 -7.66
CA SER A 23 -3.51 0.13 -7.60
C SER A 23 -3.44 -0.84 -6.40
N TYR A 24 -3.80 -0.39 -5.20
CA TYR A 24 -3.84 -1.26 -4.02
C TYR A 24 -4.88 -2.40 -4.12
N PRO A 25 -6.18 -2.12 -4.33
CA PRO A 25 -7.18 -3.17 -4.39
C PRO A 25 -6.96 -4.15 -5.56
N ASP A 26 -6.52 -3.68 -6.72
CA ASP A 26 -6.29 -4.52 -7.90
C ASP A 26 -5.11 -5.48 -7.68
N GLN A 27 -4.00 -5.00 -7.11
CA GLN A 27 -2.83 -5.83 -6.83
C GLN A 27 -3.05 -6.80 -5.66
N LEU A 28 -3.78 -6.38 -4.62
CA LEU A 28 -4.20 -7.27 -3.53
C LEU A 28 -5.10 -8.39 -4.08
N HIS A 29 -6.05 -8.06 -4.96
CA HIS A 29 -6.93 -9.04 -5.59
C HIS A 29 -6.14 -10.05 -6.43
N ALA A 30 -5.14 -9.59 -7.20
CA ALA A 30 -4.27 -10.48 -7.96
C ALA A 30 -3.52 -11.49 -7.06
N LEU A 31 -3.01 -11.03 -5.91
CA LEU A 31 -2.36 -11.92 -4.92
C LEU A 31 -3.34 -12.92 -4.31
N ILE A 32 -4.58 -12.51 -4.03
CA ILE A 32 -5.62 -13.41 -3.49
C ILE A 32 -5.99 -14.48 -4.52
N ILE A 33 -6.06 -14.14 -5.81
CA ILE A 33 -6.27 -15.12 -6.88
C ILE A 33 -5.10 -16.11 -6.93
N ALA A 34 -3.87 -15.59 -6.91
CA ALA A 34 -2.66 -16.42 -6.94
C ALA A 34 -2.56 -17.34 -5.71
N LEU A 35 -3.01 -16.89 -4.54
CA LEU A 35 -3.08 -17.70 -3.32
C LEU A 35 -3.95 -18.96 -3.51
N ARG A 36 -5.11 -18.81 -4.17
CA ARG A 36 -6.08 -19.89 -4.40
C ARG A 36 -5.71 -20.81 -5.56
N ALA A 37 -4.81 -20.37 -6.44
CA ALA A 37 -4.40 -21.10 -7.62
C ALA A 37 -3.02 -21.77 -7.44
N GLU A 38 -2.77 -22.80 -8.25
CA GLU A 38 -1.44 -23.40 -8.42
C GLU A 38 -0.59 -22.50 -9.34
N THR A 39 -0.26 -21.30 -8.85
CA THR A 39 0.53 -20.31 -9.61
C THR A 39 2.02 -20.59 -9.47
N GLU A 40 2.76 -20.51 -10.59
CA GLU A 40 4.22 -20.61 -10.62
C GLU A 40 4.90 -19.63 -9.64
N ALA A 41 5.94 -20.10 -8.94
CA ALA A 41 6.64 -19.31 -7.93
C ALA A 41 7.22 -17.99 -8.46
N THR A 42 7.68 -17.97 -9.72
CA THR A 42 8.18 -16.77 -10.41
C THR A 42 7.10 -15.70 -10.54
N LYS A 43 5.90 -16.08 -11.00
CA LYS A 43 4.74 -15.17 -11.14
C LYS A 43 4.28 -14.66 -9.77
N VAL A 44 4.26 -15.51 -8.75
CA VAL A 44 3.91 -15.08 -7.39
C VAL A 44 4.92 -14.06 -6.86
N THR A 45 6.21 -14.27 -7.11
CA THR A 45 7.28 -13.34 -6.72
C THR A 45 7.12 -11.99 -7.42
N GLU A 46 6.79 -12.00 -8.72
CA GLU A 46 6.52 -10.79 -9.50
C GLU A 46 5.32 -10.00 -8.95
N LEU A 47 4.18 -10.67 -8.72
CA LEU A 47 3.00 -10.05 -8.12
C LEU A 47 3.30 -9.47 -6.73
N ALA A 48 4.06 -10.21 -5.92
CA ALA A 48 4.47 -9.76 -4.59
C ALA A 48 5.42 -8.56 -4.66
N SER A 49 6.29 -8.47 -5.67
CA SER A 49 7.15 -7.31 -5.92
C SER A 49 6.34 -6.08 -6.33
N GLN A 50 5.37 -6.24 -7.23
CA GLN A 50 4.47 -5.16 -7.63
C GLN A 50 3.68 -4.62 -6.43
N PHE A 51 3.13 -5.53 -5.61
CA PHE A 51 2.39 -5.14 -4.42
C PHE A 51 3.25 -4.44 -3.38
N ARG A 52 4.50 -4.87 -3.18
CA ARG A 52 5.45 -4.17 -2.31
C ARG A 52 5.75 -2.75 -2.77
N GLN A 53 5.82 -2.50 -4.07
CA GLN A 53 5.99 -1.13 -4.58
C GLN A 53 4.80 -0.24 -4.18
N VAL A 54 3.58 -0.77 -4.25
CA VAL A 54 2.39 -0.04 -3.77
C VAL A 54 2.41 0.16 -2.26
N LEU A 55 2.85 -0.84 -1.48
CA LEU A 55 3.03 -0.68 -0.04
C LEU A 55 4.09 0.38 0.30
N GLY A 56 5.19 0.46 -0.45
CA GLY A 56 6.20 1.51 -0.29
C GLY A 56 5.64 2.91 -0.53
N LEU A 57 4.80 3.09 -1.55
CA LEU A 57 4.11 4.36 -1.78
C LEU A 57 3.14 4.70 -0.62
N LEU A 58 2.48 3.70 -0.04
CA LEU A 58 1.60 3.90 1.11
C LEU A 58 2.38 4.21 2.39
N GLU A 59 3.57 3.64 2.59
CA GLU A 59 4.49 3.98 3.68
C GLU A 59 4.90 5.46 3.59
N GLU A 60 5.25 5.95 2.40
CA GLU A 60 5.53 7.37 2.15
C GLU A 60 4.29 8.25 2.42
N ALA A 61 3.11 7.83 1.92
CA ALA A 61 1.86 8.54 2.17
C ALA A 61 1.53 8.62 3.67
N PHE A 62 1.86 7.59 4.45
CA PHE A 62 1.63 7.58 5.89
C PHE A 62 2.42 8.70 6.58
N VAL A 63 3.64 9.00 6.09
CA VAL A 63 4.46 10.11 6.58
C VAL A 63 3.78 11.46 6.31
N GLU A 64 3.32 11.66 5.07
CA GLU A 64 2.74 12.92 4.62
C GLU A 64 1.35 13.16 5.23
N CYS A 65 0.49 12.15 5.22
CA CYS A 65 -0.90 12.23 5.64
C CYS A 65 -1.05 12.10 7.16
N GLY A 66 -0.28 11.21 7.80
CA GLY A 66 -0.43 10.90 9.21
C GLY A 66 0.01 12.03 10.14
N LYS A 67 0.85 12.97 9.70
CA LYS A 67 1.31 14.13 10.50
C LYS A 67 1.81 13.73 11.90
N ALA A 68 2.56 12.63 11.99
CA ALA A 68 3.05 12.01 13.23
C ALA A 68 1.97 11.42 14.17
N LYS A 69 0.80 11.10 13.63
CA LYS A 69 -0.29 10.41 14.32
C LYS A 69 -0.41 8.96 13.83
N GLY A 70 -1.21 8.15 14.52
CA GLY A 70 -1.29 6.70 14.30
C GLY A 70 -2.11 6.25 13.09
N PHE A 71 -2.70 7.16 12.33
CA PHE A 71 -3.58 6.85 11.19
C PHE A 71 -3.25 7.73 9.98
N PHE A 72 -3.54 7.25 8.77
CA PHE A 72 -3.50 8.05 7.54
C PHE A 72 -4.43 9.27 7.63
N GLY A 73 -5.59 9.12 8.29
CA GLY A 73 -6.50 10.23 8.59
C GLY A 73 -6.02 11.20 9.70
N GLY A 74 -4.83 10.98 10.25
CA GLY A 74 -4.28 11.78 11.35
C GLY A 74 -4.89 11.40 12.70
N ASP A 75 -5.81 12.22 13.21
CA ASP A 75 -6.46 12.00 14.53
C ASP A 75 -7.53 10.91 14.53
N ALA A 76 -8.04 10.57 13.35
CA ALA A 76 -9.13 9.63 13.19
C ALA A 76 -8.81 8.65 12.05
N VAL A 77 -9.46 7.50 12.09
CA VAL A 77 -9.44 6.51 11.00
C VAL A 77 -9.98 7.18 9.73
N GLY A 78 -9.14 7.20 8.70
CA GLY A 78 -9.46 7.68 7.35
C GLY A 78 -9.78 6.55 6.38
N TYR A 79 -10.08 6.93 5.13
CA TYR A 79 -10.38 5.96 4.07
C TYR A 79 -9.24 4.96 3.83
N LEU A 80 -7.98 5.44 3.79
CA LEU A 80 -6.81 4.60 3.60
C LEU A 80 -6.61 3.60 4.74
N ASP A 81 -6.86 4.01 5.98
CA ASP A 81 -6.78 3.12 7.14
C ASP A 81 -7.77 1.94 7.03
N ILE A 82 -8.99 2.20 6.56
CA ILE A 82 -10.01 1.17 6.36
C ILE A 82 -9.63 0.25 5.20
N THR A 83 -9.21 0.82 4.06
CA THR A 83 -8.85 0.04 2.87
C THR A 83 -7.66 -0.87 3.15
N LEU A 84 -6.58 -0.34 3.75
CA LEU A 84 -5.42 -1.14 4.16
C LEU A 84 -5.77 -2.16 5.24
N GLY A 85 -6.48 -1.74 6.28
CA GLY A 85 -6.90 -2.60 7.38
C GLY A 85 -7.75 -3.79 6.92
N SER A 86 -8.62 -3.59 5.93
CA SER A 86 -9.44 -4.66 5.35
C SER A 86 -8.61 -5.73 4.61
N GLY A 87 -7.46 -5.35 4.07
CA GLY A 87 -6.56 -6.23 3.33
C GLY A 87 -5.59 -7.02 4.20
N LEU A 88 -5.33 -6.61 5.45
CA LEU A 88 -4.31 -7.22 6.31
C LEU A 88 -4.49 -8.73 6.50
N GLY A 89 -5.73 -9.20 6.69
CA GLY A 89 -6.01 -10.63 6.80
C GLY A 89 -5.59 -11.43 5.57
N TRP A 90 -5.79 -10.87 4.38
CA TRP A 90 -5.38 -11.49 3.12
C TRP A 90 -3.88 -11.39 2.88
N ILE A 91 -3.25 -10.28 3.24
CA ILE A 91 -1.79 -10.10 3.17
C ILE A 91 -1.11 -11.22 3.98
N MET A 92 -1.51 -11.42 5.25
CA MET A 92 -0.97 -12.50 6.09
C MET A 92 -1.23 -13.90 5.50
N ALA A 93 -2.38 -14.11 4.86
CA ALA A 93 -2.70 -15.38 4.23
C ALA A 93 -1.80 -15.66 3.01
N VAL A 94 -1.52 -14.63 2.20
CA VAL A 94 -0.59 -14.72 1.06
C VAL A 94 0.84 -14.98 1.54
N GLU A 95 1.29 -14.27 2.57
CA GLU A 95 2.64 -14.46 3.13
C GLU A 95 2.86 -15.91 3.58
N LYS A 96 1.90 -16.46 4.31
CA LYS A 96 1.95 -17.86 4.78
C LYS A 96 1.77 -18.87 3.66
N GLY A 97 0.79 -18.65 2.78
CA GLY A 97 0.39 -19.62 1.77
C GLY A 97 1.35 -19.70 0.58
N LYS A 98 2.12 -18.62 0.32
CA LYS A 98 3.07 -18.55 -0.79
C LYS A 98 4.52 -18.30 -0.33
N SER A 99 4.78 -18.29 0.98
CA SER A 99 6.11 -18.10 1.56
C SER A 99 6.80 -16.83 1.06
N VAL A 100 6.04 -15.73 0.97
CA VAL A 100 6.54 -14.38 0.61
C VAL A 100 6.42 -13.46 1.82
N LYS A 101 7.20 -12.38 1.87
CA LYS A 101 7.16 -11.40 2.98
C LYS A 101 6.76 -10.01 2.49
N LEU A 102 5.50 -9.62 2.59
CA LEU A 102 4.94 -8.40 2.01
C LEU A 102 5.07 -7.20 2.96
N LEU A 103 4.81 -7.39 4.26
CA LEU A 103 4.98 -6.36 5.29
C LEU A 103 6.30 -6.59 6.02
N ASP A 104 7.37 -6.03 5.47
CA ASP A 104 8.69 -6.06 6.11
C ASP A 104 8.85 -4.87 7.05
N ALA A 105 9.11 -5.11 8.34
CA ALA A 105 9.33 -4.04 9.31
C ALA A 105 10.62 -3.24 9.08
N GLU A 106 11.58 -3.78 8.31
CA GLU A 106 12.78 -3.04 7.92
C GLU A 106 12.51 -2.08 6.75
N GLU A 107 11.67 -2.51 5.79
CA GLU A 107 11.36 -1.73 4.58
C GLU A 107 10.15 -0.81 4.75
N LEU A 108 9.16 -1.24 5.55
CA LEU A 108 7.86 -0.61 5.77
C LEU A 108 7.59 -0.43 7.28
N PRO A 109 8.47 0.27 8.01
CA PRO A 109 8.42 0.32 9.48
C PRO A 109 7.15 0.95 10.06
N ARG A 110 6.44 1.81 9.31
CA ARG A 110 5.20 2.46 9.78
C ARG A 110 3.97 1.63 9.46
N LEU A 111 3.97 0.90 8.35
CA LEU A 111 2.90 -0.02 7.99
C LEU A 111 2.96 -1.36 8.73
N ALA A 112 4.16 -1.81 9.12
CA ALA A 112 4.36 -3.05 9.85
C ALA A 112 4.39 -2.87 11.39
N GLY A 113 4.37 -1.63 11.86
CA GLY A 113 4.49 -1.25 13.29
C GLY A 113 3.18 -1.28 14.08
#